data_AF-A0A0K2J9D2-F1
#
_entry.id   AF-A0A0K2J9D2-F1
#
_cell.length_a   1.000
_cell.length_b   1.000
_cell.length_c   1.000
_cell.angle_alpha   90.00
_cell.angle_beta   90.00
_cell.angle_gamma   90.00
#
_symmetry.space_group_name_H-M   'P 1'
#
loop_
_entity.id
_entity.type
_entity.pdbx_description
1 polymer ?
#
loop_
_entity_poly.entity_id
_entity_poly.type
_entity_poly.pdbx_seq_one_letter_code
_entity_poly.pdbx_strand_id
1 'polypeptide(L)'
;MYSKKNENENYRKERIVLLISTIIGYFTVFALKKADIINSYIGAIVLIFLYMYLDFNITNIFFTSKRTTFKIYIFMVLEIMHFFMTAFTLKNIFVYFLGLGILTYLITVDEGKNELTKIYQFVGLYTLIKVIFALTWIIF
;
A
#
# COMPACT_ATOMS: atom_id res chain seq x y z
N MET A 1 4.19 -21.72 25.83
CA MET A 1 4.73 -20.41 25.36
C MET A 1 5.47 -20.49 24.02
N TYR A 2 5.91 -21.68 23.57
CA TYR A 2 6.55 -21.88 22.25
C TYR A 2 5.60 -21.87 21.03
N SER A 3 4.33 -22.29 21.15
CA SER A 3 3.44 -22.38 19.96
C SER A 3 3.01 -21.01 19.41
N LYS A 4 2.81 -20.01 20.28
CA LYS A 4 2.38 -18.66 19.89
C LYS A 4 3.42 -17.90 19.05
N LYS A 5 4.70 -18.24 19.21
CA LYS A 5 5.81 -17.61 18.47
C LYS A 5 5.92 -18.21 17.05
N ASN A 6 5.75 -19.52 16.93
CA ASN A 6 5.73 -20.22 15.64
C ASN A 6 4.49 -19.88 14.80
N GLU A 7 3.31 -19.69 15.42
CA GLU A 7 2.11 -19.21 14.72
C GLU A 7 2.33 -17.83 14.10
N ASN A 8 2.93 -16.89 14.85
CA ASN A 8 3.19 -15.54 14.35
C ASN A 8 4.22 -15.51 13.20
N GLU A 9 5.25 -16.35 13.24
CA GLU A 9 6.23 -16.45 12.15
C GLU A 9 5.64 -17.06 10.89
N ASN A 10 4.85 -18.13 11.03
CA ASN A 10 4.21 -18.77 9.89
C ASN A 10 3.16 -17.85 9.24
N TYR A 11 2.39 -17.13 10.06
CA TYR A 11 1.42 -16.13 9.61
C TYR A 11 2.08 -14.96 8.88
N ARG A 12 3.23 -14.49 9.37
CA ARG A 12 4.02 -13.45 8.69
C ARG A 12 4.56 -13.95 7.35
N LYS A 13 5.01 -15.20 7.28
CA LYS A 13 5.50 -15.82 6.04
C LYS A 13 4.39 -15.92 5.00
N GLU A 14 3.19 -16.35 5.39
CA GLU A 14 2.01 -16.38 4.52
C GLU A 14 1.67 -14.99 3.98
N ARG A 15 1.69 -13.95 4.82
CA ARG A 15 1.44 -12.56 4.39
C ARG A 15 2.49 -12.07 3.39
N ILE A 16 3.75 -12.43 3.56
CA ILE A 16 4.82 -12.10 2.60
C ILE A 16 4.61 -12.82 1.27
N VAL A 17 4.23 -14.10 1.29
CA VAL A 17 3.91 -14.85 0.06
C VAL A 17 2.74 -14.21 -0.68
N LEU A 18 1.68 -13.82 0.05
CA LEU A 18 0.53 -13.09 -0.51
C LEU A 18 0.94 -11.73 -1.09
N LEU A 19 1.85 -11.02 -0.44
CA LEU A 19 2.38 -9.76 -0.97
C LEU A 19 3.08 -9.98 -2.32
N ILE A 20 4.01 -10.94 -2.38
CA ILE A 20 4.78 -11.26 -3.59
C ILE A 20 3.85 -11.70 -4.72
N SER A 21 2.88 -12.58 -4.44
CA SER A 21 1.92 -13.04 -5.46
C SER A 21 1.06 -11.89 -5.99
N THR A 22 0.68 -10.94 -5.12
CA THR A 22 -0.07 -9.74 -5.53
C THR A 22 0.79 -8.83 -6.41
N ILE A 23 2.08 -8.64 -6.09
CA ILE A 23 3.01 -7.86 -6.92
C ILE A 23 3.13 -8.48 -8.31
N ILE A 24 3.33 -9.81 -8.38
CA ILE A 24 3.41 -10.55 -9.64
C ILE A 24 2.10 -10.36 -10.42
N GLY A 25 0.95 -10.59 -9.78
CA GLY A 25 -0.36 -10.42 -10.39
C GLY A 25 -0.59 -9.01 -10.95
N TYR A 26 -0.18 -7.97 -10.20
CA TYR A 26 -0.26 -6.58 -10.64
C TYR A 26 0.50 -6.36 -11.96
N PHE A 27 1.77 -6.78 -12.02
CA PHE A 27 2.57 -6.62 -13.24
C PHE A 27 2.12 -7.52 -14.39
N THR A 28 1.58 -8.71 -14.11
CA THR A 28 0.97 -9.57 -15.14
C THR A 28 -0.24 -8.88 -15.77
N VAL A 29 -1.17 -8.33 -14.98
CA VAL A 29 -2.34 -7.60 -15.49
C VAL A 29 -1.90 -6.36 -16.28
N PHE A 30 -0.90 -5.63 -15.78
CA PHE A 30 -0.35 -4.48 -16.48
C PHE A 30 0.24 -4.87 -17.85
N ALA A 31 1.01 -5.95 -17.94
CA ALA A 31 1.57 -6.46 -19.19
C ALA A 31 0.49 -6.94 -20.16
N LEU A 32 -0.51 -7.68 -19.67
CA LEU A 32 -1.65 -8.13 -20.48
C LEU A 32 -2.43 -6.97 -21.06
N LYS A 33 -2.66 -5.91 -20.25
CA LYS A 33 -3.27 -4.68 -20.76
C LYS A 33 -2.40 -4.03 -21.81
N LYS A 34 -1.09 -3.88 -21.56
CA LYS A 34 -0.17 -3.21 -22.49
C LYS A 34 -0.06 -3.94 -23.84
N ALA A 35 -0.29 -5.26 -23.85
CA ALA A 35 -0.39 -6.07 -25.05
C ALA A 35 -1.80 -6.05 -25.70
N ASP A 36 -2.71 -5.19 -25.23
CA ASP A 36 -4.10 -5.07 -25.67
C ASP A 36 -4.91 -6.39 -25.59
N ILE A 37 -4.50 -7.32 -24.71
CA ILE A 37 -5.18 -8.61 -24.52
C ILE A 37 -6.47 -8.42 -23.70
N ILE A 38 -6.48 -7.48 -22.75
CA ILE A 38 -7.62 -7.19 -21.89
C ILE A 38 -8.14 -5.77 -22.13
N ASN A 39 -9.45 -5.58 -21.98
CA ASN A 39 -10.09 -4.28 -22.13
C ASN A 39 -9.52 -3.26 -21.13
N SER A 40 -9.24 -2.04 -21.60
CA SER A 40 -8.65 -0.95 -20.80
C SER A 40 -9.42 -0.66 -19.50
N TYR A 41 -10.75 -0.62 -19.55
CA TYR A 41 -11.58 -0.35 -18.37
C TYR A 41 -11.47 -1.48 -17.32
N ILE A 42 -11.51 -2.73 -17.77
CA ILE A 42 -11.38 -3.90 -16.88
C ILE A 42 -9.97 -3.96 -16.30
N GLY A 43 -8.95 -3.73 -17.13
CA GLY A 43 -7.55 -3.68 -16.70
C GLY A 43 -7.33 -2.62 -15.62
N ALA A 44 -7.88 -1.41 -15.80
CA ALA A 44 -7.76 -0.33 -14.83
C ALA A 44 -8.38 -0.71 -13.48
N ILE A 45 -9.61 -1.24 -13.48
CA ILE A 45 -10.30 -1.67 -12.25
C ILE A 45 -9.49 -2.74 -11.51
N VAL A 46 -9.02 -3.77 -12.23
CA VAL A 46 -8.25 -4.87 -11.63
C VAL A 46 -6.94 -4.36 -11.04
N LEU A 47 -6.24 -3.46 -11.73
CA LEU A 47 -5.01 -2.85 -11.20
C LEU A 47 -5.26 -2.03 -9.95
N ILE A 48 -6.35 -1.27 -9.87
CA ILE A 48 -6.72 -0.51 -8.66
C ILE A 48 -6.96 -1.47 -7.49
N PHE A 49 -7.71 -2.56 -7.71
CA PHE A 49 -7.95 -3.54 -6.65
C PHE A 49 -6.68 -4.25 -6.20
N LEU A 50 -5.81 -4.65 -7.13
CA LEU A 50 -4.53 -5.26 -6.79
C LEU A 50 -3.64 -4.30 -6.00
N TYR A 51 -3.64 -3.02 -6.37
CA TYR A 51 -2.94 -1.98 -5.63
C TYR A 51 -3.49 -1.80 -4.21
N MET A 52 -4.81 -1.69 -4.04
CA MET A 52 -5.43 -1.65 -2.71
C MET A 52 -5.08 -2.88 -1.87
N TYR A 53 -5.02 -4.05 -2.51
CA TYR A 53 -4.67 -5.29 -1.84
C TYR A 53 -3.18 -5.34 -1.42
N LEU A 54 -2.28 -4.76 -2.21
CA LEU A 54 -0.87 -4.58 -1.83
C LEU A 54 -0.73 -3.74 -0.56
N ASP A 55 -1.40 -2.58 -0.53
CA ASP A 55 -1.39 -1.69 0.63
C ASP A 55 -1.95 -2.37 1.88
N PHE A 56 -3.05 -3.12 1.71
CA PHE A 56 -3.63 -3.92 2.78
C PHE A 56 -2.65 -4.96 3.33
N ASN A 57 -1.98 -5.71 2.45
CA ASN A 57 -1.03 -6.75 2.83
C ASN A 57 0.19 -6.18 3.56
N ILE A 58 0.76 -5.07 3.09
CA ILE A 58 1.90 -4.42 3.75
C ILE A 58 1.51 -3.89 5.11
N THR A 59 0.39 -3.18 5.20
CA THR A 59 -0.13 -2.67 6.48
C THR A 59 -0.22 -3.80 7.51
N ASN A 60 -0.70 -4.96 7.07
CA ASN A 60 -0.83 -6.15 7.88
C ASN A 60 0.51 -6.84 8.21
N ILE A 61 1.52 -6.78 7.34
CA ILE A 61 2.86 -7.31 7.65
C ILE A 61 3.51 -6.48 8.77
N PHE A 62 3.30 -5.17 8.77
CA PHE A 62 3.92 -4.27 9.73
C PHE A 62 3.08 -4.16 11.01
N PHE A 63 1.78 -3.94 10.95
CA PHE A 63 0.98 -3.60 12.12
C PHE A 63 -0.11 -4.65 12.42
N THR A 64 -0.25 -4.96 13.70
CA THR A 64 -1.33 -5.81 14.25
C THR A 64 -2.36 -4.99 15.03
N SER A 65 -2.02 -3.76 15.41
CA SER A 65 -2.89 -2.82 16.12
C SER A 65 -4.06 -2.40 15.23
N LYS A 66 -5.28 -2.71 15.65
CA LYS A 66 -6.51 -2.33 14.94
C LYS A 66 -6.65 -0.81 14.77
N ARG A 67 -6.18 -0.03 15.74
CA ARG A 67 -6.24 1.44 15.70
C ARG A 67 -5.34 1.98 14.60
N THR A 68 -4.12 1.47 14.53
CA THR A 68 -3.10 1.86 13.55
C THR A 68 -3.53 1.46 12.14
N THR A 69 -3.96 0.20 11.95
CA THR A 69 -4.39 -0.30 10.64
C THR A 69 -5.62 0.45 10.13
N PHE A 70 -6.58 0.79 10.99
CA PHE A 70 -7.75 1.58 10.62
C PHE A 70 -7.38 2.96 10.08
N LYS A 71 -6.44 3.68 10.72
CA LYS A 71 -5.97 4.99 10.24
C LYS A 71 -5.29 4.88 8.87
N ILE A 72 -4.49 3.84 8.67
CA ILE A 72 -3.84 3.58 7.37
C ILE A 72 -4.87 3.29 6.30
N TYR A 73 -5.92 2.52 6.59
CA TYR A 73 -6.98 2.24 5.62
C TYR A 73 -7.81 3.47 5.26
N ILE A 74 -8.11 4.35 6.23
CA ILE A 74 -8.73 5.65 5.93
C ILE A 74 -7.82 6.46 5.00
N PHE A 75 -6.53 6.52 5.31
CA PHE A 75 -5.57 7.24 4.48
C PHE A 75 -5.51 6.69 3.06
N MET A 76 -5.48 5.36 2.90
CA MET A 76 -5.51 4.68 1.60
C MET A 76 -6.74 5.08 0.77
N VAL A 77 -7.93 5.16 1.37
CA VAL A 77 -9.15 5.59 0.68
C VAL A 77 -9.07 7.06 0.26
N LEU A 78 -8.64 7.95 1.18
CA LEU A 78 -8.46 9.37 0.88
C LEU A 78 -7.43 9.59 -0.22
N GLU A 79 -6.36 8.80 -0.21
CA GLU A 79 -5.30 8.84 -1.21
C GLU A 79 -5.81 8.43 -2.59
N ILE A 80 -6.57 7.33 -2.69
CA ILE A 80 -7.19 6.90 -3.94
C ILE A 80 -8.10 8.01 -4.48
N MET A 81 -8.97 8.57 -3.65
CA MET A 81 -9.81 9.71 -4.06
C MET A 81 -8.97 10.88 -4.56
N HIS A 82 -7.86 11.22 -3.87
CA HIS A 82 -6.96 12.28 -4.28
C HIS A 82 -6.29 12.00 -5.63
N PHE A 83 -5.79 10.78 -5.87
CA PHE A 83 -5.17 10.42 -7.15
C PHE A 83 -6.16 10.41 -8.33
N PHE A 84 -7.42 10.01 -8.10
CA PHE A 84 -8.42 9.94 -9.17
C PHE A 84 -9.15 11.26 -9.43
N MET A 85 -9.35 12.09 -8.40
CA MET A 85 -10.12 13.33 -8.52
C MET A 85 -9.26 14.56 -8.79
N THR A 86 -7.94 14.48 -8.55
CA THR A 86 -7.06 15.65 -8.67
C THR A 86 -6.01 15.48 -9.77
N ALA A 87 -5.70 16.57 -10.45
CA ALA A 87 -4.67 16.58 -11.48
C ALA A 87 -3.27 16.30 -10.89
N PHE A 88 -2.41 15.64 -11.64
CA PHE A 88 -1.02 15.42 -11.23
C PHE A 88 -0.23 16.75 -11.28
N THR A 89 -0.20 17.47 -10.15
CA THR A 89 0.45 18.79 -10.01
C THR A 89 1.37 18.83 -8.81
N LEU A 90 2.33 19.76 -8.82
CA LEU A 90 3.27 19.95 -7.71
C LEU A 90 2.54 20.24 -6.37
N LYS A 91 1.44 20.99 -6.44
CA LYS A 91 0.58 21.26 -5.28
C LYS A 91 -0.02 19.97 -4.71
N ASN A 92 -0.55 19.10 -5.57
CA ASN A 92 -1.21 17.87 -5.11
C ASN A 92 -0.21 16.83 -4.61
N ILE A 93 1.01 16.81 -5.15
CA ILE A 93 2.14 16.04 -4.62
C ILE A 93 2.50 16.54 -3.22
N PHE A 94 2.59 17.86 -3.01
CA PHE A 94 2.85 18.44 -1.70
C PHE A 94 1.77 18.09 -0.66
N VAL A 95 0.49 18.19 -1.04
CA VAL A 95 -0.63 17.79 -0.18
C VAL A 95 -0.55 16.31 0.21
N TYR A 96 -0.19 15.44 -0.73
CA TYR A 96 0.02 14.02 -0.44
C TYR A 96 1.11 13.80 0.61
N PHE A 97 2.28 14.43 0.48
CA PHE A 97 3.37 14.29 1.45
C PHE A 97 3.03 14.88 2.83
N LEU A 98 2.26 15.97 2.89
CA LEU A 98 1.72 16.47 4.14
C LEU A 98 0.81 15.43 4.82
N GLY A 99 -0.10 14.83 4.06
CA GLY A 99 -0.97 13.75 4.54
C GLY A 99 -0.17 12.55 5.05
N LEU A 100 0.86 12.13 4.32
CA LEU A 100 1.76 11.05 4.71
C LEU A 100 2.51 11.37 6.02
N GLY A 101 2.95 12.62 6.20
CA GLY A 101 3.57 13.11 7.44
C GLY A 101 2.61 13.04 8.62
N ILE A 102 1.36 13.48 8.43
CA ILE A 102 0.29 13.38 9.45
C ILE A 102 0.04 11.91 9.80
N LEU A 103 -0.08 11.02 8.81
CA LEU A 103 -0.27 9.59 9.05
C LEU A 103 0.90 9.01 9.86
N THR A 104 2.14 9.32 9.48
CA THR A 104 3.36 8.84 10.16
C THR A 104 3.37 9.26 11.62
N TYR A 105 3.01 10.52 11.90
CA TYR A 105 2.86 11.01 13.27
C TYR A 105 1.77 10.23 14.03
N LEU A 106 0.59 10.04 13.43
CA LEU A 106 -0.51 9.33 14.06
C LEU A 106 -0.19 7.86 14.36
N ILE A 107 0.56 7.19 13.50
CA ILE A 107 1.07 5.82 13.72
C ILE A 107 2.07 5.83 14.89
N THR A 108 2.96 6.83 14.92
CA THR A 108 3.98 6.95 15.99
C THR A 108 3.35 7.17 17.36
N VAL A 109 2.25 7.92 17.42
CA VAL A 109 1.46 8.11 18.65
C VAL A 109 0.81 6.80 19.11
N ASP A 110 0.38 5.94 18.19
CA ASP A 110 -0.30 4.68 18.54
C ASP A 110 0.67 3.54 18.89
N GLU A 111 1.73 3.35 18.10
CA GLU A 111 2.70 2.26 18.26
C GLU A 111 3.82 2.60 19.25
N GLY A 112 4.04 3.90 19.50
CA GLY A 112 5.08 4.40 20.39
C GLY A 112 6.43 4.63 19.72
N LYS A 113 7.25 5.47 20.35
CA LYS A 113 8.57 5.90 19.81
C LYS A 113 9.60 4.77 19.68
N ASN A 114 9.40 3.66 20.37
CA ASN A 114 10.31 2.52 20.32
C ASN A 114 10.21 1.75 18.98
N GLU A 115 9.11 1.92 18.23
CA GLU A 115 8.86 1.26 16.95
C GLU A 115 9.21 2.15 15.74
N LEU A 116 9.90 3.28 15.93
CA LEU A 116 10.19 4.25 14.86
C LEU A 116 10.87 3.62 13.63
N THR A 117 11.83 2.72 13.83
CA THR A 117 12.51 2.02 12.72
C THR A 117 11.52 1.26 11.85
N LYS A 118 10.60 0.52 12.47
CA LYS A 118 9.55 -0.24 11.80
C LYS A 118 8.56 0.68 11.10
N ILE A 119 8.19 1.80 11.72
CA ILE A 119 7.30 2.80 11.12
C ILE A 119 7.93 3.42 9.88
N TYR A 120 9.20 3.81 9.93
CA TYR A 120 9.89 4.38 8.76
C TYR A 120 10.09 3.36 7.64
N GLN A 121 10.36 2.10 7.97
CA GLN A 121 10.38 1.01 6.97
C GLN A 121 9.02 0.85 6.29
N PHE A 122 7.93 0.86 7.07
CA PHE A 122 6.57 0.81 6.52
C PHE A 122 6.31 2.01 5.61
N VAL A 123 6.54 3.24 6.08
CA VAL A 123 6.28 4.48 5.31
C VAL A 123 7.11 4.51 4.02
N GLY A 124 8.37 4.07 4.07
CA GLY A 124 9.24 3.96 2.90
C GLY A 124 8.69 2.98 1.86
N LEU A 125 8.33 1.75 2.27
CA LEU A 125 7.73 0.75 1.37
C LEU A 125 6.37 1.19 0.84
N TYR A 126 5.52 1.74 1.70
CA TYR A 126 4.20 2.25 1.34
C TYR A 126 4.34 3.32 0.24
N THR A 127 5.23 4.30 0.46
CA THR A 127 5.50 5.37 -0.52
C THR A 127 6.09 4.82 -1.83
N LEU A 128 7.01 3.85 -1.75
CA LEU A 128 7.62 3.23 -2.94
C LEU A 128 6.56 2.58 -3.83
N ILE A 129 5.59 1.86 -3.25
CA ILE A 129 4.50 1.26 -4.01
C ILE A 129 3.61 2.30 -4.65
N LYS A 130 3.41 3.45 -3.99
CA LYS A 130 2.65 4.57 -4.58
C LYS A 130 3.34 5.15 -5.79
N VAL A 131 4.66 5.33 -5.70
CA VAL A 131 5.46 5.80 -6.82
C VAL A 131 5.38 4.83 -7.99
N ILE A 132 5.50 3.51 -7.74
CA ILE A 132 5.34 2.49 -8.79
C ILE A 132 3.95 2.57 -9.41
N PHE A 133 2.90 2.64 -8.59
CA PHE A 133 1.52 2.73 -9.07
C PHE A 133 1.26 3.99 -9.91
N ALA A 134 1.76 5.14 -9.47
CA ALA A 134 1.64 6.39 -10.22
C ALA A 134 2.37 6.31 -11.57
N LEU A 135 3.59 5.74 -11.60
CA LEU A 135 4.35 5.54 -12.83
C LEU A 135 3.66 4.57 -13.79
N THR A 136 3.13 3.46 -13.28
CA THR A 136 2.39 2.51 -14.12
C THR A 136 1.11 3.13 -14.63
N TRP A 137 0.42 3.96 -13.85
CA TRP A 137 -0.78 4.68 -14.28
C TRP A 137 -0.50 5.73 -15.36
N ILE A 138 0.64 6.45 -15.29
CA ILE A 138 1.05 7.39 -16.34
C ILE A 138 1.33 6.67 -17.67
N ILE A 139 1.85 5.44 -17.60
CA ILE A 139 2.18 4.61 -18.77
C ILE A 139 0.94 3.83 -19.27
N PHE A 140 -0.07 3.67 -18.40
CA PHE A 140 -1.31 2.93 -18.67
C PHE A 140 -2.17 3.69 -19.67
#